data_AF-A0A521UF54-F1
#
_entry.id   AF-A0A521UF54-F1
#
_cell.length_a   1.000
_cell.length_b   1.000
_cell.length_c   1.000
_cell.angle_alpha   90.00
_cell.angle_beta   90.00
_cell.angle_gamma   90.00
#
_symmetry.space_group_name_H-M   'P 1'
#
loop_
_entity.id
_entity.type
_entity.pdbx_description
1 polymer ?
#
loop_
_entity_poly.entity_id
_entity_poly.type
_entity_poly.pdbx_seq_one_letter_code
_entity_poly.pdbx_strand_id
1 'polypeptide(L)'
;MNQPAWKQAIALAWMSTGCGLLGGGGGGAGASTPANVAPASAARTSGGAEAGADAELRAMVTEALTPQLCPKLLGSFVGLPGEGDARGPAAGATASVGRWWIRRCEARTVGDRMELSIGGSGWTWIDRETSGFRVRQYLLFDASASLGADVTVGYDRTRRVASLWMTPAAGVQATITPRGMVAVEPQGFFASVLGGVAAVTGNSVSERARTQAAELGSTQLRDRLGAGFTMTVGLERRQVDFMVGALQRGEVPERPYPAAEGGPWLVNQRSMVWPGGLDVVGPVDTSQGALGLDVALEEGDGVVIRAVCAEPLTRYFDARFRDPVATPAAPSGDVIAELTQGVRERHITLPAQVAGARCPMVLTFSTRGGGALPARMRYRVAPELPGAVATPSAPRRVRVQVTGVSVTPRNANGRAWDLVGGEADVRVITASVPLRREVDRTPVAADHNDATWGRWLPSAFEVGRDLPLRFTVVDDDTTTEEVIGSADLDVDALARATPELSLPVRTAGAVPTQTGTLRLRIEVLP
;
A
#
# COMPACT_ATOMS: atom_id res chain seq x y z
N MET A 1 -4.85 26.94 -23.58
CA MET A 1 -4.21 27.25 -22.29
C MET A 1 -3.97 25.93 -21.58
N ASN A 2 -2.72 25.59 -21.26
CA ASN A 2 -2.40 24.30 -20.66
C ASN A 2 -2.78 24.31 -19.18
N GLN A 3 -3.64 23.38 -18.75
CA GLN A 3 -3.93 23.19 -17.32
C GLN A 3 -2.66 22.63 -16.63
N PRO A 4 -2.17 23.21 -15.53
CA PRO A 4 -0.90 22.78 -14.97
C PRO A 4 -1.02 21.46 -14.17
N ALA A 5 0.08 20.70 -14.13
CA ALA A 5 0.14 19.27 -13.78
C ALA A 5 -0.11 18.91 -12.29
N TRP A 6 -0.54 19.84 -11.45
CA TRP A 6 -0.68 19.68 -10.00
C TRP A 6 -1.95 18.93 -9.55
N LYS A 7 -2.74 18.38 -10.48
CA LYS A 7 -4.10 17.90 -10.20
C LYS A 7 -4.21 16.69 -9.23
N GLN A 8 -3.14 15.94 -8.97
CA GLN A 8 -3.23 14.63 -8.29
C GLN A 8 -2.41 14.49 -7.00
N ALA A 9 -1.71 15.54 -6.56
CA ALA A 9 -0.68 15.43 -5.52
C ALA A 9 -1.18 15.34 -4.06
N ILE A 10 -2.49 15.46 -3.77
CA ILE A 10 -3.00 15.76 -2.41
C ILE A 10 -3.52 14.52 -1.65
N ALA A 11 -2.74 13.43 -1.65
CA ALA A 11 -3.17 12.18 -1.05
C ALA A 11 -2.01 11.41 -0.38
N LEU A 12 -1.58 11.80 0.83
CA LEU A 12 -0.85 10.94 1.79
C LEU A 12 -0.47 11.68 3.10
N ALA A 13 -0.59 10.96 4.23
CA ALA A 13 0.34 10.90 5.39
C ALA A 13 -0.36 10.94 6.77
N TRP A 14 -0.01 10.00 7.66
CA TRP A 14 -0.49 9.79 9.04
C TRP A 14 0.60 9.00 9.84
N MET A 15 0.32 8.55 11.08
CA MET A 15 1.17 7.73 11.99
C MET A 15 2.54 8.32 12.42
N SER A 16 2.98 8.35 13.69
CA SER A 16 2.42 7.94 14.99
C SER A 16 2.78 8.95 16.12
N THR A 17 2.14 8.84 17.28
CA THR A 17 2.73 9.19 18.60
C THR A 17 2.24 8.14 19.61
N GLY A 18 3.14 7.34 20.17
CA GLY A 18 2.81 6.42 21.26
C GLY A 18 2.80 7.16 22.61
N CYS A 19 1.71 7.02 23.38
CA CYS A 19 1.62 7.58 24.72
C CYS A 19 2.32 6.64 25.72
N GLY A 20 3.58 6.93 26.03
CA GLY A 20 4.31 6.29 27.12
C GLY A 20 4.12 7.06 28.42
N LEU A 21 3.24 6.59 29.30
CA LEU A 21 3.07 7.10 30.66
C LEU A 21 3.52 6.04 31.68
N LEU A 22 4.65 6.29 32.36
CA LEU A 22 4.88 6.05 33.80
C LEU A 22 6.36 6.33 34.16
N GLY A 23 6.58 7.11 35.24
CA GLY A 23 7.91 7.50 35.77
C GLY A 23 8.36 8.91 35.33
N GLY A 24 8.63 9.89 36.19
CA GLY A 24 8.52 9.96 37.65
C GLY A 24 9.86 10.17 38.36
N GLY A 25 10.18 11.42 38.75
CA GLY A 25 11.21 11.72 39.75
C GLY A 25 12.10 12.96 39.50
N GLY A 26 12.15 13.88 40.49
CA GLY A 26 13.21 14.88 40.70
C GLY A 26 13.26 16.08 39.72
N GLY A 27 13.42 17.33 40.12
CA GLY A 27 13.80 17.90 41.42
C GLY A 27 15.21 18.52 41.36
N GLY A 28 15.30 19.85 41.32
CA GLY A 28 16.60 20.56 41.29
C GLY A 28 16.40 22.06 41.09
N ALA A 29 16.89 22.87 42.04
CA ALA A 29 16.65 24.31 42.07
C ALA A 29 17.92 25.13 41.78
N GLY A 30 17.70 26.35 41.28
CA GLY A 30 18.53 27.52 41.61
C GLY A 30 19.86 27.72 40.89
N ALA A 31 19.94 28.82 40.14
CA ALA A 31 21.06 29.78 40.21
C ALA A 31 20.62 31.11 39.60
N SER A 32 21.12 32.23 40.11
CA SER A 32 20.67 33.58 39.79
C SER A 32 21.81 34.54 39.45
N THR A 33 21.56 35.45 38.49
CA THR A 33 22.32 36.69 38.20
C THR A 33 23.78 36.50 37.70
N PRO A 34 24.45 37.55 37.11
CA PRO A 34 24.01 38.94 36.91
C PRO A 34 23.96 39.43 35.46
N ALA A 35 23.40 40.64 35.31
CA ALA A 35 23.30 41.37 34.06
C ALA A 35 24.67 41.82 33.51
N ASN A 36 24.76 41.91 32.18
CA ASN A 36 25.90 42.51 31.49
C ASN A 36 25.41 43.71 30.68
N VAL A 37 25.94 44.90 30.96
CA VAL A 37 25.59 46.16 30.28
C VAL A 37 26.56 46.38 29.11
N ALA A 38 26.02 46.47 27.89
CA ALA A 38 26.77 46.81 26.68
C ALA A 38 25.87 47.66 25.75
N PRO A 39 26.44 48.43 24.81
CA PRO A 39 26.04 49.82 24.66
C PRO A 39 24.89 50.07 23.68
N ALA A 40 24.28 51.26 23.80
CA ALA A 40 23.32 51.78 22.84
C ALA A 40 23.93 51.88 21.44
N SER A 41 23.51 50.98 20.55
CA SER A 41 23.82 51.02 19.13
C SER A 41 22.56 51.43 18.36
N ALA A 42 22.71 52.36 17.41
CA ALA A 42 21.59 53.04 16.79
C ALA A 42 20.65 52.07 16.05
N ALA A 43 19.40 51.99 16.51
CA ALA A 43 18.35 51.21 15.86
C ALA A 43 18.01 51.82 14.49
N ARG A 44 18.60 51.27 13.42
CA ARG A 44 18.08 51.47 12.07
C ARG A 44 16.77 50.70 11.95
N THR A 45 15.68 51.43 11.82
CA THR A 45 14.33 50.94 11.51
C THR A 45 14.25 50.43 10.05
N SER A 46 14.94 49.33 9.75
CA SER A 46 14.84 48.61 8.46
C SER A 46 13.92 47.37 8.51
N GLY A 47 13.52 46.91 9.70
CA GLY A 47 12.71 45.70 9.87
C GLY A 47 11.23 45.81 9.46
N GLY A 48 10.72 46.99 9.13
CA GLY A 48 9.30 47.18 8.78
C GLY A 48 8.95 46.74 7.35
N ALA A 49 9.80 47.05 6.36
CA ALA A 49 9.50 46.77 4.96
C ALA A 49 9.60 45.28 4.61
N GLU A 50 10.59 44.59 5.18
CA GLU A 50 10.83 43.16 4.93
C GLU A 50 9.77 42.28 5.60
N ALA A 51 9.28 42.66 6.78
CA ALA A 51 8.16 42.00 7.45
C ALA A 51 6.81 42.24 6.73
N GLY A 52 6.59 43.43 6.16
CA GLY A 52 5.39 43.73 5.36
C GLY A 52 5.32 42.92 4.08
N ALA A 53 6.41 42.85 3.31
CA ALA A 53 6.47 42.10 2.07
C ALA A 53 6.24 40.58 2.26
N ASP A 54 6.71 40.01 3.37
CA ASP A 54 6.42 38.61 3.72
C ASP A 54 4.94 38.39 4.09
N ALA A 55 4.31 39.33 4.78
CA ALA A 55 2.88 39.25 5.09
C ALA A 55 2.00 39.34 3.83
N GLU A 56 2.28 40.28 2.93
CA GLU A 56 1.58 40.41 1.64
C GLU A 56 1.77 39.16 0.77
N LEU A 57 2.98 38.60 0.70
CA LEU A 57 3.26 37.36 0.00
C LEU A 57 2.47 36.18 0.58
N ARG A 58 2.39 36.06 1.90
CA ARG A 58 1.60 35.02 2.57
C ARG A 58 0.11 35.17 2.29
N ALA A 59 -0.46 36.38 2.40
CA ALA A 59 -1.85 36.66 2.07
C ALA A 59 -2.18 36.27 0.62
N MET A 60 -1.38 36.75 -0.35
CA MET A 60 -1.54 36.43 -1.78
C MET A 60 -1.49 34.91 -2.04
N VAL A 61 -0.61 34.17 -1.37
CA VAL A 61 -0.51 32.71 -1.55
C VAL A 61 -1.69 31.99 -0.89
N THR A 62 -2.15 32.42 0.29
CA THR A 62 -3.38 31.90 0.92
C THR A 62 -4.58 32.10 0.01
N GLU A 63 -4.78 33.30 -0.55
CA GLU A 63 -5.87 33.61 -1.47
C GLU A 63 -5.80 32.80 -2.78
N ALA A 64 -4.60 32.59 -3.33
CA ALA A 64 -4.41 31.80 -4.55
C ALA A 64 -4.62 30.30 -4.33
N LEU A 65 -4.19 29.76 -3.18
CA LEU A 65 -4.24 28.32 -2.87
C LEU A 65 -5.64 27.86 -2.45
N THR A 66 -6.32 28.62 -1.59
CA THR A 66 -7.61 28.27 -0.97
C THR A 66 -8.67 27.78 -1.98
N PRO A 67 -9.02 28.50 -3.06
CA PRO A 67 -10.04 28.05 -4.02
C PRO A 67 -9.61 26.84 -4.85
N GLN A 68 -8.32 26.49 -4.84
CA GLN A 68 -7.74 25.40 -5.63
C GLN A 68 -7.71 24.06 -4.89
N LEU A 69 -7.78 24.05 -3.55
CA LEU A 69 -7.66 22.84 -2.73
C LEU A 69 -8.84 21.87 -2.90
N CYS A 70 -10.07 22.33 -2.64
CA CYS A 70 -11.23 21.43 -2.65
C CYS A 70 -11.53 20.78 -4.00
N PRO A 71 -11.37 21.45 -5.17
CA PRO A 71 -11.46 20.80 -6.47
C PRO A 71 -10.44 19.68 -6.74
N LYS A 72 -9.41 19.49 -5.88
CA LYS A 72 -8.46 18.36 -5.96
C LYS A 72 -8.69 17.32 -4.88
N LEU A 73 -9.09 17.76 -3.69
CA LEU A 73 -9.39 16.87 -2.57
C LEU A 73 -10.68 16.09 -2.82
N LEU A 74 -11.74 16.72 -3.30
CA LEU A 74 -13.03 16.07 -3.53
C LEU A 74 -12.91 14.88 -4.50
N GLY A 75 -13.37 13.71 -4.04
CA GLY A 75 -13.32 12.45 -4.79
C GLY A 75 -11.99 11.68 -4.69
N SER A 76 -10.95 12.26 -4.07
CA SER A 76 -9.62 11.63 -3.94
C SER A 76 -9.58 10.60 -2.79
N PHE A 77 -8.70 9.60 -2.93
CA PHE A 77 -8.45 8.54 -1.94
C PHE A 77 -7.10 8.77 -1.22
N VAL A 78 -7.15 9.47 -0.09
CA VAL A 78 -5.97 9.80 0.73
C VAL A 78 -5.42 8.53 1.40
N GLY A 79 -4.15 8.21 1.15
CA GLY A 79 -3.46 7.09 1.77
C GLY A 79 -3.36 7.22 3.29
N LEU A 80 -3.85 6.21 4.02
CA LEU A 80 -3.62 6.04 5.46
C LEU A 80 -2.41 5.11 5.66
N PRO A 81 -1.21 5.60 6.01
CA PRO A 81 -0.07 4.75 6.32
C PRO A 81 -0.33 3.83 7.51
N GLY A 82 0.34 2.69 7.48
CA GLY A 82 0.42 1.76 8.59
C GLY A 82 1.33 2.25 9.71
N GLU A 83 1.45 1.42 10.73
CA GLU A 83 2.27 1.71 11.89
C GLU A 83 3.75 1.84 11.51
N GLY A 84 4.39 2.88 12.02
CA GLY A 84 5.80 3.17 11.77
C GLY A 84 6.18 4.54 12.32
N ASP A 85 7.44 4.70 12.70
CA ASP A 85 7.95 5.90 13.36
C ASP A 85 8.69 6.86 12.42
N ALA A 86 8.57 6.64 11.10
CA ALA A 86 9.17 7.51 10.08
C ALA A 86 8.64 8.95 10.19
N ARG A 87 9.57 9.92 10.19
CA ARG A 87 9.30 11.36 10.28
C ARG A 87 10.09 12.09 9.19
N GLY A 88 9.67 13.32 8.87
CA GLY A 88 10.30 14.09 7.80
C GLY A 88 10.18 13.38 6.45
N PRO A 89 11.15 13.54 5.53
CA PRO A 89 11.10 12.97 4.19
C PRO A 89 10.71 11.49 4.11
N ALA A 90 11.30 10.65 4.98
CA ALA A 90 11.09 9.20 4.99
C ALA A 90 9.62 8.77 5.21
N ALA A 91 8.79 9.61 5.84
CA ALA A 91 7.36 9.32 6.04
C ALA A 91 6.59 9.20 4.71
N GLY A 92 7.09 9.81 3.62
CA GLY A 92 6.50 9.71 2.28
C GLY A 92 6.61 8.31 1.64
N ALA A 93 7.50 7.45 2.16
CA ALA A 93 7.72 6.09 1.67
C ALA A 93 6.96 5.01 2.49
N THR A 94 6.27 5.38 3.57
CA THR A 94 5.49 4.45 4.41
C THR A 94 4.32 3.84 3.63
N ALA A 95 4.08 2.54 3.82
CA ALA A 95 2.99 1.83 3.14
C ALA A 95 1.61 2.26 3.65
N SER A 96 0.70 2.58 2.74
CA SER A 96 -0.73 2.79 3.03
C SER A 96 -1.43 1.47 3.36
N VAL A 97 -2.09 1.39 4.50
CA VAL A 97 -2.90 0.24 4.98
C VAL A 97 -4.40 0.49 4.85
N GLY A 98 -4.78 1.62 4.25
CA GLY A 98 -6.15 2.10 4.16
C GLY A 98 -6.26 3.36 3.32
N ARG A 99 -7.51 3.82 3.13
CA ARG A 99 -7.84 5.07 2.44
C ARG A 99 -8.90 5.86 3.20
N TRP A 100 -8.76 7.19 3.15
CA TRP A 100 -9.84 8.12 3.44
C TRP A 100 -10.31 8.74 2.12
N TRP A 101 -11.57 8.50 1.77
CA TRP A 101 -12.18 9.02 0.55
C TRP A 101 -12.86 10.34 0.85
N ILE A 102 -12.32 11.44 0.32
CA ILE A 102 -12.81 12.78 0.65
C ILE A 102 -14.10 13.07 -0.13
N ARG A 103 -15.22 13.13 0.59
CA ARG A 103 -16.58 13.35 0.06
C ARG A 103 -17.09 14.77 0.26
N ARG A 104 -16.49 15.50 1.21
CA ARG A 104 -16.81 16.88 1.58
C ARG A 104 -15.51 17.65 1.76
N CYS A 105 -15.46 18.86 1.23
CA CYS A 105 -14.38 19.79 1.40
C CYS A 105 -14.95 21.21 1.30
N GLU A 106 -14.64 22.05 2.28
CA GLU A 106 -14.85 23.50 2.26
C GLU A 106 -13.50 24.15 2.60
N ALA A 107 -13.08 25.11 1.78
CA ALA A 107 -11.85 25.88 2.01
C ALA A 107 -12.19 27.36 1.78
N ARG A 108 -11.83 28.21 2.74
CA ARG A 108 -12.10 29.66 2.70
C ARG A 108 -11.03 30.45 3.45
N THR A 109 -10.86 31.71 3.05
CA THR A 109 -9.94 32.64 3.71
C THR A 109 -10.68 33.41 4.80
N VAL A 110 -10.12 33.48 6.02
CA VAL A 110 -10.67 34.23 7.17
C VAL A 110 -9.54 35.04 7.80
N GLY A 111 -9.52 36.35 7.55
CA GLY A 111 -8.32 37.16 7.76
C GLY A 111 -7.19 36.64 6.87
N ASP A 112 -5.97 36.55 7.40
CA ASP A 112 -4.79 36.02 6.66
C ASP A 112 -4.72 34.47 6.67
N ARG A 113 -5.71 33.80 7.26
CA ARG A 113 -5.72 32.35 7.49
C ARG A 113 -6.59 31.59 6.51
N MET A 114 -6.18 30.37 6.22
CA MET A 114 -6.98 29.40 5.51
C MET A 114 -7.77 28.55 6.50
N GLU A 115 -9.11 28.62 6.47
CA GLU A 115 -9.96 27.62 7.10
C GLU A 115 -10.22 26.47 6.12
N LEU A 116 -9.96 25.24 6.57
CA LEU A 116 -10.19 24.01 5.82
C LEU A 116 -11.06 23.07 6.65
N SER A 117 -12.15 22.59 6.05
CA SER A 117 -13.00 21.53 6.57
C SER A 117 -13.06 20.39 5.57
N ILE A 118 -12.71 19.17 5.98
CA ILE A 118 -12.67 17.98 5.14
C ILE A 118 -13.42 16.83 5.81
N GLY A 119 -14.09 16.00 5.01
CA GLY A 119 -14.84 14.87 5.53
C GLY A 119 -15.17 13.82 4.50
N GLY A 120 -15.42 12.59 4.96
CA GLY A 120 -15.79 11.47 4.12
C GLY A 120 -15.53 10.13 4.80
N SER A 121 -15.90 9.06 4.12
CA SER A 121 -15.78 7.70 4.63
C SER A 121 -14.43 7.09 4.26
N GLY A 122 -13.98 6.10 5.02
CA GLY A 122 -12.70 5.46 4.78
C GLY A 122 -12.61 4.07 5.39
N TRP A 123 -11.53 3.39 5.08
CA TRP A 123 -11.21 2.07 5.62
C TRP A 123 -9.73 2.00 5.97
N THR A 124 -9.40 1.23 6.99
CA THR A 124 -8.01 0.94 7.36
C THR A 124 -7.91 -0.46 7.91
N TRP A 125 -6.82 -1.16 7.61
CA TRP A 125 -6.50 -2.37 8.36
C TRP A 125 -6.06 -1.99 9.79
N ILE A 126 -6.54 -2.75 10.77
CA ILE A 126 -6.05 -2.73 12.14
C ILE A 126 -5.68 -4.15 12.55
N ASP A 127 -4.50 -4.31 13.14
CA ASP A 127 -4.07 -5.51 13.87
C ASP A 127 -3.48 -5.04 15.20
N ARG A 128 -4.33 -4.93 16.22
CA ARG A 128 -3.95 -4.42 17.54
C ARG A 128 -4.41 -5.33 18.64
N GLU A 129 -3.55 -5.48 19.64
CA GLU A 129 -3.88 -6.12 20.91
C GLU A 129 -3.93 -5.06 22.02
N THR A 130 -4.98 -5.04 22.83
CA THR A 130 -5.14 -4.10 23.95
C THR A 130 -6.06 -4.72 25.00
N SER A 131 -5.64 -4.69 26.27
CA SER A 131 -6.47 -5.11 27.43
C SER A 131 -7.11 -6.50 27.33
N GLY A 132 -6.39 -7.50 26.82
CA GLY A 132 -6.87 -8.89 26.69
C GLY A 132 -7.72 -9.16 25.44
N PHE A 133 -7.75 -8.20 24.50
CA PHE A 133 -8.50 -8.30 23.26
C PHE A 133 -7.58 -8.04 22.06
N ARG A 134 -7.74 -8.83 20.99
CA ARG A 134 -7.13 -8.54 19.68
C ARG A 134 -8.22 -8.16 18.68
N VAL A 135 -7.94 -7.12 17.89
CA VAL A 135 -8.77 -6.69 16.77
C VAL A 135 -7.92 -6.76 15.52
N ARG A 136 -8.28 -7.68 14.60
CA ARG A 136 -7.52 -7.98 13.38
C ARG A 136 -8.44 -8.01 12.16
N GLN A 137 -8.76 -6.82 11.64
CA GLN A 137 -9.75 -6.67 10.57
C GLN A 137 -9.61 -5.33 9.83
N TYR A 138 -10.36 -5.19 8.73
CA TYR A 138 -10.63 -3.89 8.12
C TYR A 138 -11.67 -3.12 8.94
N LEU A 139 -11.27 -1.99 9.52
CA LEU A 139 -12.17 -1.03 10.15
C LEU A 139 -12.72 -0.07 9.08
N LEU A 140 -14.04 -0.02 8.92
CA LEU A 140 -14.72 1.03 8.17
C LEU A 140 -15.01 2.20 9.11
N PHE A 141 -14.94 3.44 8.62
CA PHE A 141 -15.22 4.62 9.43
C PHE A 141 -15.75 5.80 8.58
N ASP A 142 -16.45 6.72 9.22
CA ASP A 142 -16.61 8.10 8.74
C ASP A 142 -15.63 9.01 9.49
N ALA A 143 -14.95 9.91 8.79
CA ALA A 143 -14.08 10.91 9.40
C ALA A 143 -14.45 12.32 8.95
N SER A 144 -14.23 13.28 9.84
CA SER A 144 -14.36 14.71 9.58
C SER A 144 -13.33 15.48 10.40
N ALA A 145 -12.77 16.52 9.81
CA ALA A 145 -11.89 17.44 10.51
C ALA A 145 -12.01 18.86 10.00
N SER A 146 -11.76 19.83 10.88
CA SER A 146 -11.68 21.25 10.58
C SER A 146 -10.48 21.88 11.29
N LEU A 147 -9.80 22.77 10.56
CA LEU A 147 -8.63 23.50 11.04
C LEU A 147 -8.54 24.87 10.35
N GLY A 148 -8.14 25.89 11.11
CA GLY A 148 -7.54 27.09 10.55
C GLY A 148 -6.03 26.88 10.43
N ALA A 149 -5.40 27.35 9.35
CA ALA A 149 -3.96 27.26 9.16
C ALA A 149 -3.36 28.60 8.70
N ASP A 150 -2.21 28.91 9.27
CA ASP A 150 -1.29 29.94 8.78
C ASP A 150 -0.46 29.33 7.63
N VAL A 151 -0.53 29.93 6.44
CA VAL A 151 0.26 29.49 5.28
C VAL A 151 1.57 30.27 5.24
N THR A 152 2.69 29.56 5.16
CA THR A 152 4.03 30.16 5.00
C THR A 152 4.73 29.56 3.79
N VAL A 153 5.60 30.33 3.13
CA VAL A 153 6.27 29.93 1.89
C VAL A 153 7.78 30.07 2.03
N GLY A 154 8.51 29.13 1.46
CA GLY A 154 9.97 29.18 1.36
C GLY A 154 10.43 28.66 0.02
N TYR A 155 11.59 29.13 -0.42
CA TYR A 155 12.22 28.66 -1.64
C TYR A 155 13.69 28.35 -1.39
N ASP A 156 14.09 27.11 -1.66
CA ASP A 156 15.50 26.73 -1.75
C ASP A 156 15.98 26.97 -3.18
N ARG A 157 16.89 27.93 -3.36
CA ARG A 157 17.45 28.29 -4.67
C ARG A 157 18.41 27.23 -5.22
N THR A 158 19.09 26.49 -4.35
CA THR A 158 20.09 25.48 -4.71
C THR A 158 19.43 24.19 -5.18
N ARG A 159 18.37 23.76 -4.48
CA ARG A 159 17.57 22.57 -4.82
C ARG A 159 16.40 22.87 -5.75
N ARG A 160 16.10 24.16 -5.97
CA ARG A 160 14.95 24.67 -6.74
C ARG A 160 13.61 24.06 -6.32
N VAL A 161 13.40 23.97 -5.00
CA VAL A 161 12.16 23.50 -4.38
C VAL A 161 11.48 24.67 -3.69
N ALA A 162 10.24 24.95 -4.07
CA ALA A 162 9.34 25.79 -3.30
C ALA A 162 8.58 24.92 -2.29
N SER A 163 8.53 25.34 -1.03
CA SER A 163 7.85 24.67 0.06
C SER A 163 6.75 25.60 0.59
N LEU A 164 5.54 25.08 0.75
CA LEU A 164 4.41 25.75 1.40
C LEU A 164 4.07 24.95 2.65
N TRP A 165 4.21 25.56 3.82
CA TRP A 165 3.83 24.95 5.09
C TRP A 165 2.49 25.51 5.53
N MET A 166 1.54 24.61 5.81
CA MET A 166 0.25 24.92 6.40
C MET A 166 0.34 24.55 7.88
N THR A 167 0.63 25.53 8.72
CA THR A 167 0.75 25.35 10.17
C THR A 167 -0.62 25.60 10.81
N PRO A 168 -1.23 24.61 11.47
CA PRO A 168 -2.54 24.78 12.07
C PRO A 168 -2.47 25.78 13.21
N ALA A 169 -3.45 26.69 13.25
CA ALA A 169 -3.76 27.43 14.46
C ALA A 169 -4.27 26.46 15.55
N ALA A 170 -4.20 26.88 16.81
CA ALA A 170 -4.70 26.10 17.92
C ALA A 170 -6.20 25.77 17.73
N GLY A 171 -6.60 24.55 18.12
CA GLY A 171 -8.01 24.12 18.08
C GLY A 171 -8.42 23.28 16.87
N VAL A 172 -7.50 22.51 16.26
CA VAL A 172 -7.84 21.46 15.28
C VAL A 172 -8.94 20.56 15.85
N GLN A 173 -10.07 20.50 15.16
CA GLN A 173 -11.18 19.60 15.50
C GLN A 173 -11.13 18.40 14.57
N ALA A 174 -11.24 17.20 15.14
CA ALA A 174 -11.27 16.00 14.33
C ALA A 174 -11.97 14.85 15.05
N THR A 175 -12.71 14.07 14.26
CA THR A 175 -13.60 13.00 14.70
C THR A 175 -13.52 11.82 13.74
N ILE A 176 -13.39 10.61 14.27
CA ILE A 176 -13.56 9.33 13.58
C ILE A 176 -14.73 8.59 14.22
N THR A 177 -15.68 8.17 13.40
CA THR A 177 -16.85 7.37 13.80
C THR A 177 -16.77 6.02 13.09
N PRO A 178 -16.37 4.93 13.78
CA PRO A 178 -16.31 3.60 13.17
C PRO A 178 -17.70 3.09 12.76
N ARG A 179 -17.73 2.29 11.69
CA ARG A 179 -18.93 1.77 11.03
C ARG A 179 -18.94 0.25 11.12
N GLY A 180 -20.08 -0.31 11.52
CA GLY A 180 -20.26 -1.75 11.67
C GLY A 180 -19.85 -2.29 13.04
N MET A 181 -19.83 -3.61 13.16
CA MET A 181 -19.32 -4.30 14.35
C MET A 181 -17.79 -4.32 14.33
N VAL A 182 -17.17 -4.25 15.51
CA VAL A 182 -15.75 -4.53 15.66
C VAL A 182 -15.62 -5.99 16.07
N ALA A 183 -15.07 -6.85 15.19
CA ALA A 183 -14.76 -8.22 15.59
C ALA A 183 -13.61 -8.19 16.60
N VAL A 184 -13.87 -8.72 17.79
CA VAL A 184 -12.91 -8.76 18.89
C VAL A 184 -12.63 -10.22 19.24
N GLU A 185 -11.38 -10.64 19.08
CA GLU A 185 -10.89 -11.94 19.54
C GLU A 185 -10.45 -11.81 21.01
N PRO A 186 -11.06 -12.54 21.96
CA PRO A 186 -10.57 -12.58 23.33
C PRO A 186 -9.26 -13.38 23.39
N GLN A 187 -8.22 -12.79 23.99
CA GLN A 187 -6.90 -13.41 24.16
C GLN A 187 -6.72 -13.88 25.63
N GLY A 188 -6.22 -15.10 25.80
CA GLY A 188 -5.78 -15.63 27.10
C GLY A 188 -6.90 -15.96 28.12
N PHE A 189 -6.49 -16.07 29.39
CA PHE A 189 -7.31 -16.58 30.51
C PHE A 189 -8.58 -15.73 30.82
N PHE A 190 -8.70 -14.53 30.26
CA PHE A 190 -9.90 -13.70 30.42
C PHE A 190 -11.09 -14.12 29.52
N ALA A 191 -10.87 -14.99 28.52
CA ALA A 191 -11.94 -15.54 27.70
C ALA A 191 -12.99 -16.33 28.52
N SER A 192 -12.56 -17.04 29.57
CA SER A 192 -13.46 -17.80 30.46
C SER A 192 -14.25 -16.90 31.42
N VAL A 193 -13.67 -15.77 31.84
CA VAL A 193 -14.31 -14.82 32.77
C VAL A 193 -15.35 -13.96 32.05
N LEU A 194 -15.04 -13.49 30.84
CA LEU A 194 -15.94 -12.63 30.07
C LEU A 194 -17.17 -13.35 29.53
N GLY A 195 -17.11 -14.68 29.36
CA GLY A 195 -18.28 -15.52 29.09
C GLY A 195 -19.36 -15.46 30.18
N GLY A 196 -19.00 -15.13 31.42
CA GLY A 196 -19.95 -15.02 32.54
C GLY A 196 -20.50 -13.61 32.81
N VAL A 197 -19.75 -12.55 32.47
CA VAL A 197 -20.09 -11.17 32.90
C VAL A 197 -20.74 -10.33 31.78
N ALA A 198 -20.67 -10.77 30.52
CA ALA A 198 -21.31 -10.09 29.39
C ALA A 198 -22.84 -9.97 29.52
N ALA A 199 -23.47 -10.85 30.31
CA ALA A 199 -24.93 -10.87 30.52
C ALA A 199 -25.46 -9.75 31.45
N VAL A 200 -24.60 -9.07 32.23
CA VAL A 200 -25.06 -8.27 33.40
C VAL A 200 -24.85 -6.75 33.24
N THR A 201 -24.08 -6.28 32.25
CA THR A 201 -23.73 -4.83 32.12
C THR A 201 -24.20 -4.13 30.84
N GLY A 202 -25.02 -4.78 30.00
CA GLY A 202 -25.79 -4.17 28.89
C GLY A 202 -25.00 -3.66 27.67
N ASN A 203 -23.76 -3.18 27.87
CA ASN A 203 -22.89 -2.68 26.80
C ASN A 203 -21.97 -3.80 26.31
N SER A 204 -22.18 -4.24 25.07
CA SER A 204 -21.38 -5.31 24.45
C SER A 204 -19.90 -4.94 24.31
N VAL A 205 -19.03 -5.95 24.22
CA VAL A 205 -17.58 -5.75 24.01
C VAL A 205 -17.32 -4.97 22.71
N SER A 206 -18.12 -5.20 21.65
CA SER A 206 -18.05 -4.45 20.40
C SER A 206 -18.35 -2.96 20.58
N GLU A 207 -19.26 -2.56 21.46
CA GLU A 207 -19.54 -1.14 21.70
C GLU A 207 -18.38 -0.44 22.41
N ARG A 208 -17.76 -1.08 23.40
CA ARG A 208 -16.55 -0.53 24.05
C ARG A 208 -15.40 -0.41 23.06
N ALA A 209 -15.15 -1.45 22.27
CA ALA A 209 -14.12 -1.44 21.22
C ALA A 209 -14.39 -0.35 20.16
N ARG A 210 -15.66 -0.11 19.80
CA ARG A 210 -16.08 0.96 18.88
C ARG A 210 -15.82 2.35 19.45
N THR A 211 -16.21 2.62 20.70
CA THR A 211 -15.93 3.91 21.37
C THR A 211 -14.43 4.14 21.52
N GLN A 212 -13.66 3.14 21.95
CA GLN A 212 -12.21 3.25 22.07
C GLN A 212 -11.53 3.50 20.72
N ALA A 213 -11.96 2.81 19.66
CA ALA A 213 -11.46 3.05 18.29
C ALA A 213 -11.83 4.46 17.78
N ALA A 214 -13.02 4.97 18.13
CA ALA A 214 -13.44 6.34 17.82
C ALA A 214 -12.55 7.37 18.52
N GLU A 215 -12.32 7.24 19.83
CA GLU A 215 -11.52 8.16 20.64
C GLU A 215 -10.04 8.17 20.23
N LEU A 216 -9.44 6.98 20.09
CA LEU A 216 -8.04 6.83 19.64
C LEU A 216 -7.87 7.34 18.21
N GLY A 217 -8.77 6.96 17.30
CA GLY A 217 -8.75 7.41 15.91
C GLY A 217 -8.92 8.93 15.79
N SER A 218 -9.88 9.51 16.51
CA SER A 218 -10.09 10.98 16.56
C SER A 218 -8.88 11.72 17.10
N THR A 219 -8.18 11.15 18.08
CA THR A 219 -6.99 11.76 18.69
C THR A 219 -5.79 11.67 17.75
N GLN A 220 -5.50 10.50 17.16
CA GLN A 220 -4.45 10.36 16.16
C GLN A 220 -4.67 11.24 14.92
N LEU A 221 -5.93 11.34 14.46
CA LEU A 221 -6.37 12.23 13.40
C LEU A 221 -6.09 13.70 13.78
N ARG A 222 -6.48 14.13 14.98
CA ARG A 222 -6.25 15.48 15.49
C ARG A 222 -4.77 15.82 15.63
N ASP A 223 -3.98 14.94 16.22
CA ASP A 223 -2.55 15.14 16.49
C ASP A 223 -1.73 15.30 15.20
N ARG A 224 -2.13 14.61 14.13
CA ARG A 224 -1.41 14.68 12.84
C ARG A 224 -1.98 15.69 11.85
N LEU A 225 -3.24 16.10 11.97
CA LEU A 225 -3.66 17.39 11.41
C LEU A 225 -2.97 18.55 12.15
N GLY A 226 -2.80 18.46 13.48
CA GLY A 226 -2.09 19.40 14.34
C GLY A 226 -0.58 19.51 14.06
N ALA A 227 0.04 18.47 13.52
CA ALA A 227 1.43 18.52 13.03
C ALA A 227 1.59 19.35 11.73
N GLY A 228 0.48 19.80 11.13
CA GLY A 228 0.45 20.58 9.91
C GLY A 228 0.78 19.78 8.66
N PHE A 229 1.01 20.50 7.56
CA PHE A 229 1.27 19.91 6.26
C PHE A 229 2.38 20.67 5.54
N THR A 230 3.11 19.97 4.68
CA THR A 230 3.98 20.58 3.68
C THR A 230 3.55 20.16 2.28
N MET A 231 3.33 21.15 1.41
CA MET A 231 3.29 20.96 -0.04
C MET A 231 4.62 21.43 -0.62
N THR A 232 5.25 20.63 -1.46
CA THR A 232 6.54 20.95 -2.10
C THR A 232 6.41 20.91 -3.61
N VAL A 233 6.94 21.93 -4.29
CA VAL A 233 6.98 22.04 -5.75
C VAL A 233 8.43 22.05 -6.20
N GLY A 234 8.89 20.93 -6.76
CA GLY A 234 10.22 20.82 -7.37
C GLY A 234 10.20 21.42 -8.77
N LEU A 235 10.74 22.64 -8.94
CA LEU A 235 10.57 23.42 -10.17
C LEU A 235 11.21 22.77 -11.40
N GLU A 236 12.33 22.06 -11.23
CA GLU A 236 13.03 21.37 -12.33
C GLU A 236 12.21 20.20 -12.88
N ARG A 237 11.65 19.39 -11.97
CA ARG A 237 10.86 18.19 -12.32
C ARG A 237 9.40 18.50 -12.57
N ARG A 238 8.95 19.72 -12.23
CA ARG A 238 7.54 20.15 -12.18
C ARG A 238 6.66 19.23 -11.31
N GLN A 239 7.28 18.54 -10.36
CA GLN A 239 6.60 17.65 -9.44
C GLN A 239 5.99 18.47 -8.31
N VAL A 240 4.72 18.18 -7.99
CA VAL A 240 4.10 18.59 -6.73
C VAL A 240 4.00 17.37 -5.84
N ASP A 241 4.40 17.53 -4.59
CA ASP A 241 4.30 16.52 -3.56
C ASP A 241 3.63 17.11 -2.31
N PHE A 242 2.93 16.27 -1.57
CA PHE A 242 2.27 16.60 -0.32
C PHE A 242 2.66 15.59 0.77
N MET A 243 2.74 16.08 2.01
CA MET A 243 2.96 15.28 3.21
C MET A 243 2.40 15.99 4.45
N VAL A 244 2.00 15.22 5.45
CA VAL A 244 1.68 15.68 6.81
C VAL A 244 2.96 15.80 7.63
N GLY A 245 3.03 16.84 8.46
CA GLY A 245 4.22 17.28 9.16
C GLY A 245 5.00 18.34 8.36
N ALA A 246 5.82 19.09 9.08
CA ALA A 246 6.77 20.02 8.50
C ALA A 246 8.00 19.30 7.92
N LEU A 247 8.30 19.54 6.65
CA LEU A 247 9.63 19.30 6.06
C LEU A 247 10.51 20.53 6.26
N GLN A 248 11.83 20.39 6.17
CA GLN A 248 12.72 21.55 6.11
C GLN A 248 12.63 22.24 4.75
N ARG A 249 13.08 23.51 4.68
CA ARG A 249 13.18 24.24 3.42
C ARG A 249 14.06 23.46 2.44
N GLY A 250 13.56 23.22 1.24
CA GLY A 250 14.29 22.51 0.20
C GLY A 250 14.27 20.99 0.32
N GLU A 251 13.59 20.41 1.31
CA GLU A 251 13.29 18.98 1.33
C GLU A 251 12.04 18.67 0.48
N VAL A 252 11.93 17.42 0.05
CA VAL A 252 10.74 16.83 -0.56
C VAL A 252 10.48 15.48 0.13
N PRO A 253 9.24 14.95 0.13
CA PRO A 253 8.97 13.61 0.64
C PRO A 253 9.78 12.56 -0.14
N GLU A 254 10.30 11.56 0.57
CA GLU A 254 10.81 10.35 -0.10
C GLU A 254 9.64 9.63 -0.75
N ARG A 255 9.89 9.02 -1.92
CA ARG A 255 8.87 8.29 -2.67
C ARG A 255 9.36 6.88 -3.03
N PRO A 256 8.46 5.87 -3.08
CA PRO A 256 8.85 4.48 -3.34
C PRO A 256 9.52 4.21 -4.69
N TYR A 257 9.25 5.04 -5.69
CA TYR A 257 10.05 5.12 -6.91
C TYR A 257 10.91 6.39 -6.89
N PRO A 258 12.19 6.31 -7.32
CA PRO A 258 12.99 7.50 -7.52
C PRO A 258 12.34 8.42 -8.55
N ALA A 259 12.69 9.70 -8.48
CA ALA A 259 12.16 10.68 -9.41
C ALA A 259 12.56 10.32 -10.86
N ALA A 260 11.56 10.11 -11.71
CA ALA A 260 11.76 9.63 -13.06
C ALA A 260 12.43 10.69 -13.95
N GLU A 261 13.24 10.23 -14.92
CA GLU A 261 13.70 11.08 -16.04
C GLU A 261 12.53 11.45 -16.98
N GLY A 262 11.41 10.73 -16.90
CA GLY A 262 10.21 10.90 -17.75
C GLY A 262 9.22 12.00 -17.36
N GLY A 263 9.56 12.86 -16.40
CA GLY A 263 8.68 13.95 -15.95
C GLY A 263 7.87 13.61 -14.69
N PRO A 264 6.84 14.44 -14.36
CA PRO A 264 6.13 14.32 -13.10
C PRO A 264 5.22 13.09 -13.06
N TRP A 265 5.21 12.40 -11.92
CA TRP A 265 4.25 11.33 -11.66
C TRP A 265 2.92 11.90 -11.16
N LEU A 266 1.84 11.24 -11.55
CA LEU A 266 0.50 11.46 -11.02
C LEU A 266 0.35 10.80 -9.65
N VAL A 267 0.92 9.60 -9.48
CA VAL A 267 0.90 8.82 -8.24
C VAL A 267 2.25 8.13 -8.07
N ASN A 268 2.78 8.09 -6.85
CA ASN A 268 3.99 7.33 -6.50
C ASN A 268 3.88 6.94 -5.02
N GLN A 269 3.40 5.73 -4.76
CA GLN A 269 2.93 5.30 -3.44
C GLN A 269 3.31 3.85 -3.15
N ARG A 270 3.30 3.50 -1.86
CA ARG A 270 3.43 2.13 -1.36
C ARG A 270 2.15 1.81 -0.61
N SER A 271 1.66 0.58 -0.75
CA SER A 271 0.46 0.08 -0.08
C SER A 271 0.69 -1.32 0.46
N MET A 272 -0.09 -1.69 1.47
CA MET A 272 -0.22 -3.04 2.00
C MET A 272 -1.70 -3.41 2.05
N VAL A 273 -2.06 -4.53 1.44
CA VAL A 273 -3.45 -5.00 1.30
C VAL A 273 -3.57 -6.40 1.87
N TRP A 274 -4.46 -6.59 2.83
CA TRP A 274 -4.73 -7.88 3.46
C TRP A 274 -5.79 -8.67 2.69
N PRO A 275 -5.88 -10.00 2.89
CA PRO A 275 -6.94 -10.83 2.31
C PRO A 275 -8.34 -10.24 2.53
N GLY A 276 -9.14 -10.21 1.47
CA GLY A 276 -10.49 -9.60 1.47
C GLY A 276 -10.51 -8.06 1.43
N GLY A 277 -9.34 -7.42 1.42
CA GLY A 277 -9.16 -5.98 1.30
C GLY A 277 -9.17 -5.46 -0.14
N LEU A 278 -9.25 -4.14 -0.25
CA LEU A 278 -9.08 -3.40 -1.49
C LEU A 278 -8.26 -2.13 -1.20
N ASP A 279 -7.27 -1.83 -2.02
CA ASP A 279 -6.69 -0.50 -2.11
C ASP A 279 -7.15 0.19 -3.40
N VAL A 280 -7.24 1.53 -3.37
CA VAL A 280 -7.85 2.34 -4.42
C VAL A 280 -7.03 3.61 -4.67
N VAL A 281 -6.77 3.87 -5.95
CA VAL A 281 -5.96 5.00 -6.42
C VAL A 281 -6.68 5.72 -7.55
N GLY A 282 -6.71 7.05 -7.48
CA GLY A 282 -7.28 7.92 -8.51
C GLY A 282 -8.32 8.90 -7.95
N PRO A 283 -9.19 9.47 -8.81
CA PRO A 283 -9.30 9.19 -10.25
C PRO A 283 -8.05 9.60 -11.04
N VAL A 284 -7.67 8.80 -12.02
CA VAL A 284 -6.51 8.99 -12.90
C VAL A 284 -6.94 9.80 -14.13
N ASP A 285 -6.27 10.94 -14.39
CA ASP A 285 -6.63 11.88 -15.46
C ASP A 285 -6.01 11.46 -16.80
N THR A 286 -6.66 10.52 -17.50
CA THR A 286 -6.23 10.03 -18.83
C THR A 286 -6.35 11.08 -19.95
N SER A 287 -6.88 12.28 -19.67
CA SER A 287 -6.89 13.37 -20.66
C SER A 287 -5.51 13.97 -20.93
N GLN A 288 -4.51 13.64 -20.10
CA GLN A 288 -3.14 14.14 -20.22
C GLN A 288 -2.27 13.33 -21.20
N GLY A 289 -2.78 12.22 -21.73
CA GLY A 289 -2.08 11.34 -22.68
C GLY A 289 -2.15 9.87 -22.27
N ALA A 290 -1.35 9.04 -22.95
CA ALA A 290 -1.09 7.67 -22.49
C ALA A 290 -0.36 7.72 -21.14
N LEU A 291 -0.67 6.77 -20.26
CA LEU A 291 -0.11 6.69 -18.91
C LEU A 291 0.49 5.30 -18.71
N GLY A 292 1.64 5.23 -18.05
CA GLY A 292 2.26 4.00 -17.57
C GLY A 292 1.96 3.77 -16.09
N LEU A 293 1.83 2.49 -15.72
CA LEU A 293 1.85 1.98 -14.36
C LEU A 293 3.12 1.15 -14.19
N ASP A 294 4.06 1.67 -13.40
CA ASP A 294 5.15 0.87 -12.84
C ASP A 294 4.66 0.27 -11.52
N VAL A 295 4.86 -1.03 -11.31
CA VAL A 295 4.43 -1.70 -10.08
C VAL A 295 5.38 -2.83 -9.70
N ALA A 296 5.67 -2.96 -8.40
CA ALA A 296 6.49 -4.01 -7.83
C ALA A 296 5.79 -4.62 -6.62
N LEU A 297 5.72 -5.95 -6.58
CA LEU A 297 5.29 -6.69 -5.39
C LEU A 297 6.52 -6.88 -4.49
N GLU A 298 6.52 -6.21 -3.34
CA GLU A 298 7.61 -6.28 -2.37
C GLU A 298 7.45 -7.50 -1.44
N GLU A 299 6.21 -7.80 -1.02
CA GLU A 299 5.87 -8.90 -0.09
C GLU A 299 4.48 -9.49 -0.42
N GLY A 300 4.23 -10.75 -0.06
CA GLY A 300 2.93 -11.42 -0.18
C GLY A 300 2.78 -12.37 -1.37
N ASP A 301 1.66 -13.11 -1.41
CA ASP A 301 1.39 -14.18 -2.38
C ASP A 301 1.14 -13.67 -3.81
N GLY A 302 0.61 -12.45 -3.92
CA GLY A 302 0.30 -11.80 -5.19
C GLY A 302 -0.76 -10.71 -5.09
N VAL A 303 -0.80 -9.84 -6.10
CA VAL A 303 -1.81 -8.78 -6.23
C VAL A 303 -2.46 -8.82 -7.62
N VAL A 304 -3.77 -8.60 -7.65
CA VAL A 304 -4.56 -8.37 -8.87
C VAL A 304 -4.84 -6.87 -8.95
N ILE A 305 -4.51 -6.26 -10.08
CA ILE A 305 -4.66 -4.83 -10.36
C ILE A 305 -5.72 -4.65 -11.43
N ARG A 306 -6.73 -3.82 -11.17
CA ARG A 306 -7.83 -3.57 -12.10
C ARG A 306 -8.01 -2.09 -12.43
N ALA A 307 -8.39 -1.81 -13.66
CA ALA A 307 -8.95 -0.52 -14.05
C ALA A 307 -10.47 -0.59 -13.90
N VAL A 308 -11.05 0.35 -13.18
CA VAL A 308 -12.49 0.41 -12.88
C VAL A 308 -13.00 1.83 -13.13
N CYS A 309 -14.25 1.97 -13.57
CA CYS A 309 -14.90 3.27 -13.57
C CYS A 309 -15.19 3.75 -12.13
N ALA A 310 -14.96 5.04 -11.87
CA ALA A 310 -15.17 5.64 -10.55
C ALA A 310 -16.62 5.53 -10.03
N GLU A 311 -17.64 5.54 -10.91
CA GLU A 311 -19.06 5.46 -10.50
C GLU A 311 -19.46 4.06 -9.98
N PRO A 312 -19.20 2.92 -10.68
CA PRO A 312 -19.35 1.59 -10.09
C PRO A 312 -18.64 1.43 -8.74
N LEU A 313 -17.41 1.93 -8.60
CA LEU A 313 -16.68 1.85 -7.34
C LEU A 313 -17.29 2.75 -6.24
N THR A 314 -17.80 3.93 -6.61
CA THR A 314 -18.57 4.82 -5.73
C THR A 314 -19.80 4.11 -5.18
N ARG A 315 -20.59 3.46 -6.03
CA ARG A 315 -21.79 2.70 -5.62
C ARG A 315 -21.45 1.51 -4.71
N TYR A 316 -20.34 0.82 -4.98
CA TYR A 316 -19.83 -0.25 -4.13
C TYR A 316 -19.51 0.24 -2.71
N PHE A 317 -18.74 1.34 -2.58
CA PHE A 317 -18.42 1.89 -1.27
C PHE A 317 -19.65 2.49 -0.58
N ASP A 318 -20.54 3.19 -1.29
CA ASP A 318 -21.79 3.71 -0.71
C ASP A 318 -22.67 2.58 -0.15
N ALA A 319 -22.74 1.43 -0.81
CA ALA A 319 -23.41 0.24 -0.29
C ALA A 319 -22.71 -0.29 0.98
N ARG A 320 -21.38 -0.46 0.94
CA ARG A 320 -20.57 -0.98 2.04
C ARG A 320 -20.52 -0.07 3.28
N PHE A 321 -20.62 1.24 3.12
CA PHE A 321 -20.68 2.19 4.25
C PHE A 321 -22.10 2.35 4.82
N ARG A 322 -23.13 2.13 3.99
CA ARG A 322 -24.54 2.09 4.42
C ARG A 322 -24.82 0.84 5.25
N ASP A 323 -24.40 -0.32 4.77
CA ASP A 323 -24.47 -1.60 5.47
C ASP A 323 -23.07 -2.24 5.56
N PRO A 324 -22.36 -2.03 6.68
CA PRO A 324 -21.04 -2.62 6.94
C PRO A 324 -21.01 -4.15 7.09
N VAL A 325 -22.17 -4.80 7.27
CA VAL A 325 -22.27 -6.26 7.38
C VAL A 325 -22.50 -6.88 6.00
N ALA A 326 -23.13 -6.14 5.08
CA ALA A 326 -23.23 -6.54 3.69
C ALA A 326 -21.86 -6.65 3.03
N THR A 327 -21.70 -7.70 2.22
CA THR A 327 -20.55 -7.95 1.35
C THR A 327 -20.95 -7.74 -0.11
N PRO A 328 -21.24 -6.49 -0.55
CA PRO A 328 -21.57 -6.24 -1.95
C PRO A 328 -20.43 -6.74 -2.84
N ALA A 329 -20.75 -7.25 -4.03
CA ALA A 329 -19.73 -7.64 -4.99
C ALA A 329 -18.91 -6.40 -5.38
N ALA A 330 -17.59 -6.51 -5.31
CA ALA A 330 -16.70 -5.48 -5.86
C ALA A 330 -16.97 -5.33 -7.36
N PRO A 331 -16.94 -4.10 -7.91
CA PRO A 331 -17.22 -3.88 -9.31
C PRO A 331 -16.23 -4.66 -10.17
N SER A 332 -16.73 -5.38 -11.17
CA SER A 332 -15.89 -5.92 -12.22
C SER A 332 -15.22 -4.78 -12.99
N GLY A 333 -13.96 -5.00 -13.35
CA GLY A 333 -13.15 -4.09 -14.13
C GLY A 333 -11.98 -4.86 -14.74
N ASP A 334 -11.36 -4.27 -15.74
CA ASP A 334 -10.34 -4.91 -16.57
C ASP A 334 -9.13 -5.28 -15.73
N VAL A 335 -8.67 -6.54 -15.82
CA VAL A 335 -7.41 -6.95 -15.19
C VAL A 335 -6.27 -6.33 -15.99
N ILE A 336 -5.55 -5.40 -15.38
CA ILE A 336 -4.41 -4.70 -15.98
C ILE A 336 -3.12 -5.50 -15.75
N ALA A 337 -2.99 -6.08 -14.56
CA ALA A 337 -1.97 -7.07 -14.27
C ALA A 337 -2.38 -7.95 -13.09
N GLU A 338 -1.81 -9.16 -13.09
CA GLU A 338 -1.63 -9.95 -11.89
C GLU A 338 -0.12 -10.08 -11.65
N LEU A 339 0.32 -9.90 -10.41
CA LEU A 339 1.70 -10.07 -9.99
C LEU A 339 1.77 -11.23 -8.99
N THR A 340 2.77 -12.07 -9.14
CA THR A 340 3.12 -13.17 -8.24
C THR A 340 4.38 -12.85 -7.44
N GLN A 341 4.60 -13.57 -6.35
CA GLN A 341 5.85 -13.50 -5.60
C GLN A 341 7.05 -13.73 -6.53
N GLY A 342 8.01 -12.80 -6.52
CA GLY A 342 9.22 -12.87 -7.36
C GLY A 342 9.25 -11.88 -8.53
N VAL A 343 8.11 -11.25 -8.88
CA VAL A 343 8.05 -10.17 -9.88
C VAL A 343 8.67 -8.89 -9.30
N ARG A 344 9.89 -8.54 -9.75
CA ARG A 344 10.66 -7.41 -9.20
C ARG A 344 10.05 -6.04 -9.49
N GLU A 345 9.67 -5.80 -10.73
CA GLU A 345 9.04 -4.58 -11.21
C GLU A 345 8.44 -4.84 -12.60
N ARG A 346 7.23 -4.38 -12.84
CA ARG A 346 6.54 -4.49 -14.13
C ARG A 346 6.03 -3.12 -14.55
N HIS A 347 6.37 -2.72 -15.76
CA HIS A 347 5.79 -1.55 -16.43
C HIS A 347 4.60 -1.98 -17.29
N ILE A 348 3.50 -1.22 -17.24
CA ILE A 348 2.24 -1.54 -17.91
C ILE A 348 1.62 -0.25 -18.46
N THR A 349 1.47 -0.13 -19.78
CA THR A 349 0.67 0.94 -20.37
C THR A 349 -0.78 0.79 -19.93
N LEU A 350 -1.32 1.80 -19.24
CA LEU A 350 -2.72 1.84 -18.81
C LEU A 350 -3.64 2.05 -20.02
N PRO A 351 -4.82 1.43 -20.05
CA PRO A 351 -5.78 1.65 -21.12
C PRO A 351 -6.31 3.09 -21.05
N ALA A 352 -6.46 3.74 -22.21
CA ALA A 352 -6.97 5.11 -22.27
C ALA A 352 -8.43 5.24 -21.75
N GLN A 353 -9.18 4.14 -21.79
CA GLN A 353 -10.57 3.99 -21.34
C GLN A 353 -10.74 2.58 -20.76
N VAL A 354 -11.55 2.43 -19.71
CA VAL A 354 -12.02 1.11 -19.24
C VAL A 354 -12.89 0.49 -20.33
N ALA A 355 -12.83 -0.83 -20.52
CA ALA A 355 -13.46 -1.52 -21.64
C ALA A 355 -14.96 -1.17 -21.76
N GLY A 356 -15.33 -0.55 -22.89
CA GLY A 356 -16.70 -0.13 -23.17
C GLY A 356 -17.20 1.14 -22.46
N ALA A 357 -16.35 1.86 -21.70
CA ALA A 357 -16.79 3.01 -20.90
C ALA A 357 -15.85 4.23 -20.96
N ARG A 358 -16.43 5.41 -21.27
CA ARG A 358 -15.79 6.72 -21.09
C ARG A 358 -16.11 7.26 -19.69
N CYS A 359 -15.26 6.94 -18.73
CA CYS A 359 -15.42 7.28 -17.33
C CYS A 359 -14.10 7.73 -16.71
N PRO A 360 -14.11 8.50 -15.59
CA PRO A 360 -12.92 8.67 -14.77
C PRO A 360 -12.45 7.30 -14.27
N MET A 361 -11.23 6.92 -14.64
CA MET A 361 -10.64 5.65 -14.26
C MET A 361 -10.08 5.72 -12.84
N VAL A 362 -10.27 4.65 -12.07
CA VAL A 362 -9.58 4.38 -10.80
C VAL A 362 -8.87 3.04 -10.90
N LEU A 363 -7.70 2.93 -10.30
CA LEU A 363 -7.00 1.66 -10.15
C LEU A 363 -7.39 1.05 -8.82
N THR A 364 -7.72 -0.25 -8.83
CA THR A 364 -7.96 -1.02 -7.61
C THR A 364 -6.95 -2.16 -7.50
N PHE A 365 -6.56 -2.46 -6.27
CA PHE A 365 -5.56 -3.47 -5.96
C PHE A 365 -6.12 -4.39 -4.87
N SER A 366 -6.12 -5.70 -5.12
CA SER A 366 -6.57 -6.71 -4.16
C SER A 366 -5.59 -7.87 -4.12
N THR A 367 -5.42 -8.52 -2.96
CA THR A 367 -4.67 -9.78 -2.86
C THR A 367 -5.19 -10.82 -3.87
N ARG A 368 -4.31 -11.67 -4.41
CA ARG A 368 -4.73 -12.77 -5.30
C ARG A 368 -5.69 -13.71 -4.57
N GLY A 369 -6.72 -14.20 -5.27
CA GLY A 369 -7.71 -15.11 -4.70
C GLY A 369 -7.06 -16.37 -4.12
N GLY A 370 -7.37 -16.70 -2.86
CA GLY A 370 -6.77 -17.81 -2.12
C GLY A 370 -5.42 -17.49 -1.45
N GLY A 371 -4.89 -16.28 -1.60
CA GLY A 371 -3.73 -15.81 -0.81
C GLY A 371 -4.10 -15.59 0.65
N ALA A 372 -3.17 -15.96 1.55
CA ALA A 372 -3.31 -15.79 3.00
C ALA A 372 -2.44 -14.65 3.54
N LEU A 373 -1.43 -14.22 2.78
CA LEU A 373 -0.52 -13.16 3.16
C LEU A 373 -0.98 -11.79 2.65
N PRO A 374 -0.70 -10.70 3.39
CA PRO A 374 -0.88 -9.35 2.86
C PRO A 374 0.06 -9.09 1.69
N ALA A 375 -0.44 -8.46 0.64
CA ALA A 375 0.36 -7.99 -0.48
C ALA A 375 0.92 -6.59 -0.16
N ARG A 376 2.24 -6.47 0.01
CA ARG A 376 2.93 -5.18 0.06
C ARG A 376 3.49 -4.86 -1.32
N MET A 377 3.21 -3.65 -1.81
CA MET A 377 3.57 -3.24 -3.16
C MET A 377 3.91 -1.76 -3.20
N ARG A 378 4.80 -1.39 -4.12
CA ARG A 378 4.99 0.00 -4.55
C ARG A 378 4.49 0.14 -5.98
N TYR A 379 3.93 1.29 -6.32
CA TYR A 379 3.53 1.62 -7.68
C TYR A 379 3.70 3.11 -7.99
N ARG A 380 3.90 3.41 -9.27
CA ARG A 380 3.95 4.75 -9.83
C ARG A 380 3.04 4.82 -11.06
N VAL A 381 2.21 5.86 -11.14
CA VAL A 381 1.47 6.22 -12.35
C VAL A 381 2.06 7.50 -12.90
N ALA A 382 2.52 7.49 -14.14
CA ALA A 382 3.15 8.62 -14.82
C ALA A 382 2.74 8.68 -16.30
N PRO A 383 2.92 9.82 -16.99
CA PRO A 383 2.79 9.88 -18.45
C PRO A 383 3.73 8.91 -19.15
N GLU A 384 3.24 8.27 -20.22
CA GLU A 384 4.06 7.36 -21.03
C GLU A 384 5.09 8.15 -21.84
N LEU A 385 6.36 7.75 -21.78
CA LEU A 385 7.41 8.39 -22.57
C LEU A 385 7.27 8.02 -24.06
N PRO A 386 7.26 9.00 -25.00
CA PRO A 386 7.26 8.70 -26.42
C PRO A 386 8.55 7.95 -26.80
N GLY A 387 8.41 6.73 -27.32
CA GLY A 387 9.54 5.85 -27.64
C GLY A 387 9.89 4.85 -26.54
N ALA A 388 9.14 4.78 -25.44
CA ALA A 388 9.07 3.57 -24.63
C ALA A 388 8.48 2.44 -25.48
N VAL A 389 9.36 1.69 -26.17
CA VAL A 389 8.95 0.52 -26.96
C VAL A 389 8.32 -0.46 -25.99
N ALA A 390 7.02 -0.71 -26.16
CA ALA A 390 6.30 -1.72 -25.38
C ALA A 390 7.13 -3.01 -25.42
N THR A 391 7.58 -3.48 -24.25
CA THR A 391 8.50 -4.59 -24.10
C THR A 391 8.04 -5.73 -25.00
N PRO A 392 8.90 -6.26 -25.91
CA PRO A 392 8.46 -7.13 -27.00
C PRO A 392 7.55 -8.22 -26.47
N SER A 393 6.37 -8.35 -27.08
CA SER A 393 5.24 -9.09 -26.50
C SER A 393 5.72 -10.41 -25.94
N ALA A 394 5.50 -10.63 -24.64
CA ALA A 394 5.96 -11.81 -23.92
C ALA A 394 5.69 -13.09 -24.75
N PRO A 395 6.61 -14.07 -24.74
CA PRO A 395 6.55 -15.23 -25.63
C PRO A 395 5.16 -15.83 -25.59
N ARG A 396 4.47 -15.89 -26.74
CA ARG A 396 3.03 -16.20 -26.75
C ARG A 396 2.76 -17.61 -26.23
N ARG A 397 3.66 -18.54 -26.54
CA ARG A 397 3.58 -19.95 -26.16
C ARG A 397 4.93 -20.48 -25.71
N VAL A 398 4.92 -21.42 -24.78
CA VAL A 398 6.10 -22.17 -24.35
C VAL A 398 5.81 -23.67 -24.25
N ARG A 399 6.82 -24.51 -24.49
CA ARG A 399 6.81 -25.91 -24.05
C ARG A 399 7.72 -26.04 -22.84
N VAL A 400 7.37 -26.95 -21.95
CA VAL A 400 8.09 -27.20 -20.70
C VAL A 400 8.41 -28.69 -20.60
N GLN A 401 9.66 -29.00 -20.31
CA GLN A 401 10.15 -30.33 -19.96
C GLN A 401 10.43 -30.34 -18.46
N VAL A 402 9.89 -31.30 -17.72
CA VAL A 402 10.36 -31.59 -16.35
C VAL A 402 11.61 -32.47 -16.51
N THR A 403 12.79 -31.88 -16.32
CA THR A 403 14.05 -32.62 -16.49
C THR A 403 14.36 -33.44 -15.25
N GLY A 404 14.13 -32.88 -14.06
CA GLY A 404 14.24 -33.60 -12.79
C GLY A 404 13.91 -32.75 -11.58
N VAL A 405 14.06 -33.31 -10.40
CA VAL A 405 13.95 -32.62 -9.11
C VAL A 405 15.05 -33.11 -8.18
N SER A 406 15.39 -32.31 -7.17
CA SER A 406 16.16 -32.71 -6.00
C SER A 406 15.38 -32.27 -4.76
N VAL A 407 15.30 -33.12 -3.74
CA VAL A 407 14.65 -32.81 -2.47
C VAL A 407 15.61 -33.03 -1.30
N THR A 408 15.34 -32.34 -0.21
CA THR A 408 16.04 -32.53 1.07
C THR A 408 15.20 -33.43 1.98
N PRO A 409 15.82 -34.17 2.92
CA PRO A 409 15.10 -35.00 3.89
C PRO A 409 14.42 -34.14 4.98
N ARG A 410 13.59 -33.15 4.57
CA ARG A 410 12.88 -32.22 5.45
C ARG A 410 11.52 -31.82 4.86
N ASN A 411 10.47 -31.85 5.67
CA ASN A 411 9.13 -31.40 5.32
C ASN A 411 8.88 -29.92 5.67
N ALA A 412 7.63 -29.49 5.49
CA ALA A 412 7.18 -28.11 5.70
C ALA A 412 7.48 -27.52 7.09
N ASN A 413 7.64 -28.37 8.11
CA ASN A 413 7.89 -27.97 9.49
C ASN A 413 9.38 -28.08 9.88
N GLY A 414 10.28 -28.34 8.92
CA GLY A 414 11.72 -28.51 9.16
C GLY A 414 12.10 -29.82 9.86
N ARG A 415 11.16 -30.75 10.01
CA ARG A 415 11.38 -32.13 10.50
C ARG A 415 11.72 -33.03 9.32
N ALA A 416 12.38 -34.16 9.54
CA ALA A 416 12.39 -35.23 8.54
C ALA A 416 10.95 -35.65 8.22
N TRP A 417 10.65 -35.95 6.95
CA TRP A 417 9.34 -36.50 6.55
C TRP A 417 9.23 -37.95 7.03
N ASP A 418 10.24 -38.79 6.77
CA ASP A 418 10.32 -40.12 7.39
C ASP A 418 10.91 -40.08 8.81
N LEU A 419 10.30 -40.90 9.69
CA LEU A 419 10.73 -41.19 11.06
C LEU A 419 11.87 -42.23 11.13
N VAL A 420 12.09 -43.01 10.05
CA VAL A 420 13.05 -44.13 10.00
C VAL A 420 14.34 -43.79 9.21
N GLY A 421 14.29 -42.81 8.30
CA GLY A 421 15.45 -42.26 7.58
C GLY A 421 15.64 -42.78 6.15
N GLY A 422 14.56 -43.13 5.44
CA GLY A 422 14.56 -43.55 4.04
C GLY A 422 14.82 -42.44 3.02
N GLU A 423 14.73 -42.80 1.74
CA GLU A 423 14.75 -41.89 0.58
C GLU A 423 13.34 -41.76 -0.01
N ALA A 424 13.00 -40.61 -0.58
CA ALA A 424 11.60 -40.30 -0.92
C ALA A 424 11.13 -40.98 -2.21
N ASP A 425 9.86 -41.36 -2.26
CA ASP A 425 9.15 -41.87 -3.44
C ASP A 425 8.67 -40.70 -4.31
N VAL A 426 9.63 -39.95 -4.88
CA VAL A 426 9.35 -38.61 -5.41
C VAL A 426 8.54 -38.63 -6.70
N ARG A 427 7.49 -37.81 -6.73
CA ARG A 427 6.65 -37.54 -7.90
C ARG A 427 6.35 -36.04 -8.04
N VAL A 428 6.24 -35.55 -9.28
CA VAL A 428 5.85 -34.16 -9.57
C VAL A 428 4.48 -34.13 -10.24
N ILE A 429 3.53 -33.44 -9.59
CA ILE A 429 2.20 -33.15 -10.12
C ILE A 429 2.23 -31.73 -10.68
N THR A 430 1.91 -31.56 -11.96
CA THR A 430 1.88 -30.26 -12.64
C THR A 430 0.44 -29.80 -12.82
N ALA A 431 0.13 -28.55 -12.47
CA ALA A 431 -1.19 -27.95 -12.62
C ALA A 431 -1.11 -26.52 -13.19
N SER A 432 -2.12 -26.13 -13.97
CA SER A 432 -2.31 -24.74 -14.40
C SER A 432 -3.11 -24.00 -13.32
N VAL A 433 -2.51 -22.98 -12.71
CA VAL A 433 -3.15 -22.22 -11.61
C VAL A 433 -4.38 -21.43 -12.09
N PRO A 434 -4.35 -20.69 -13.23
CA PRO A 434 -5.52 -19.97 -13.72
C PRO A 434 -6.68 -20.89 -14.07
N LEU A 435 -6.38 -22.04 -14.71
CA LEU A 435 -7.38 -23.00 -15.17
C LEU A 435 -7.82 -24.00 -14.09
N ARG A 436 -7.19 -23.99 -12.92
CA ARG A 436 -7.46 -24.87 -11.77
C ARG A 436 -7.56 -26.36 -12.15
N ARG A 437 -6.69 -26.81 -13.05
CA ARG A 437 -6.64 -28.18 -13.54
C ARG A 437 -5.24 -28.77 -13.45
N GLU A 438 -5.18 -30.06 -13.16
CA GLU A 438 -3.99 -30.86 -13.38
C GLU A 438 -3.67 -30.92 -14.88
N VAL A 439 -2.39 -30.99 -15.21
CA VAL A 439 -1.82 -30.96 -16.56
C VAL A 439 -1.03 -32.23 -16.84
N ASP A 440 -0.24 -32.70 -15.89
CA ASP A 440 0.56 -33.92 -16.00
C ASP A 440 0.99 -34.46 -14.63
N ARG A 441 1.36 -35.74 -14.57
CA ARG A 441 2.08 -36.36 -13.45
C ARG A 441 3.30 -37.11 -13.98
N THR A 442 4.45 -36.96 -13.31
CA THR A 442 5.59 -37.85 -13.57
C THR A 442 5.30 -39.27 -13.03
N PRO A 443 6.02 -40.30 -13.50
CA PRO A 443 6.15 -41.54 -12.74
C PRO A 443 6.79 -41.27 -11.37
N VAL A 444 6.49 -42.13 -10.40
CA VAL A 444 7.19 -42.18 -9.11
C VAL A 444 8.64 -42.61 -9.35
N ALA A 445 9.58 -41.92 -8.71
CA ALA A 445 10.96 -42.37 -8.58
C ALA A 445 11.14 -42.89 -7.15
N ALA A 446 11.01 -44.20 -6.97
CA ALA A 446 11.03 -44.82 -5.64
C ALA A 446 12.42 -44.76 -5.01
N ASP A 447 12.47 -44.63 -3.68
CA ASP A 447 13.70 -44.57 -2.88
C ASP A 447 14.74 -43.53 -3.41
N HIS A 448 14.32 -42.34 -3.86
CA HIS A 448 15.21 -41.37 -4.54
C HIS A 448 14.98 -39.89 -4.15
N ASN A 449 15.92 -39.32 -3.37
CA ASN A 449 15.97 -37.87 -3.11
C ASN A 449 16.28 -37.00 -4.37
N ASP A 450 16.84 -37.61 -5.42
CA ASP A 450 17.15 -36.98 -6.71
C ASP A 450 16.53 -37.79 -7.85
N ALA A 451 15.59 -37.19 -8.59
CA ALA A 451 14.88 -37.87 -9.68
C ALA A 451 15.05 -37.12 -11.01
N THR A 452 15.15 -37.86 -12.12
CA THR A 452 15.24 -37.30 -13.48
C THR A 452 14.29 -38.03 -14.43
N TRP A 453 13.48 -37.28 -15.17
CA TRP A 453 12.49 -37.85 -16.10
C TRP A 453 12.68 -37.42 -17.55
N GLY A 454 13.23 -36.23 -17.81
CA GLY A 454 13.33 -35.69 -19.17
C GLY A 454 11.98 -35.61 -19.91
N ARG A 455 10.87 -35.43 -19.19
CA ARG A 455 9.50 -35.57 -19.72
C ARG A 455 8.96 -34.24 -20.19
N TRP A 456 8.58 -34.13 -21.46
CA TRP A 456 7.80 -32.98 -21.95
C TRP A 456 6.37 -33.06 -21.45
N LEU A 457 5.85 -31.94 -20.95
CA LEU A 457 4.42 -31.81 -20.66
C LEU A 457 3.60 -31.94 -21.96
N PRO A 458 2.33 -32.40 -21.90
CA PRO A 458 1.57 -32.85 -23.07
C PRO A 458 1.22 -31.77 -24.10
N SER A 459 1.37 -30.48 -23.77
CA SER A 459 0.97 -29.35 -24.62
C SER A 459 2.01 -28.22 -24.61
N ALA A 460 1.89 -27.30 -25.57
CA ALA A 460 2.40 -25.94 -25.40
C ALA A 460 1.40 -25.12 -24.58
N PHE A 461 1.90 -24.16 -23.79
CA PHE A 461 1.15 -23.33 -22.86
C PHE A 461 1.12 -21.88 -23.33
N GLU A 462 -0.05 -21.29 -23.41
CA GLU A 462 -0.24 -19.87 -23.73
C GLU A 462 0.10 -19.03 -22.48
N VAL A 463 1.13 -18.17 -22.57
CA VAL A 463 1.70 -17.51 -21.39
C VAL A 463 0.73 -16.55 -20.68
N GLY A 464 -0.25 -16.00 -21.40
CA GLY A 464 -1.32 -15.18 -20.82
C GLY A 464 -2.54 -15.95 -20.29
N ARG A 465 -2.58 -17.28 -20.43
CA ARG A 465 -3.78 -18.10 -20.15
C ARG A 465 -3.51 -19.30 -19.26
N ASP A 466 -2.45 -20.05 -19.53
CA ASP A 466 -2.13 -21.30 -18.83
C ASP A 466 -1.20 -21.06 -17.62
N LEU A 467 -0.40 -19.97 -17.64
CA LEU A 467 0.57 -19.66 -16.59
C LEU A 467 0.00 -18.79 -15.46
N PRO A 468 0.49 -18.93 -14.20
CA PRO A 468 1.62 -19.77 -13.82
C PRO A 468 1.28 -21.28 -13.78
N LEU A 469 2.27 -22.10 -14.14
CA LEU A 469 2.22 -23.54 -13.90
C LEU A 469 2.80 -23.83 -12.52
N ARG A 470 2.04 -24.56 -11.69
CA ARG A 470 2.47 -25.03 -10.39
C ARG A 470 2.95 -26.47 -10.49
N PHE A 471 4.10 -26.74 -9.90
CA PHE A 471 4.69 -28.06 -9.77
C PHE A 471 4.70 -28.42 -8.29
N THR A 472 3.79 -29.28 -7.87
CA THR A 472 3.76 -29.83 -6.51
C THR A 472 4.65 -31.06 -6.49
N VAL A 473 5.64 -31.07 -5.61
CA VAL A 473 6.51 -32.22 -5.36
C VAL A 473 5.94 -32.99 -4.17
N VAL A 474 5.67 -34.26 -4.38
CA VAL A 474 5.09 -35.15 -3.38
C VAL A 474 5.96 -36.39 -3.18
N ASP A 475 5.89 -36.92 -1.98
CA ASP A 475 6.32 -38.25 -1.59
C ASP A 475 5.12 -39.20 -1.78
N ASP A 476 5.27 -40.25 -2.58
CA ASP A 476 4.16 -41.12 -3.03
C ASP A 476 4.16 -42.47 -2.32
N ASP A 477 4.24 -42.45 -0.99
CA ASP A 477 4.14 -43.62 -0.13
C ASP A 477 2.85 -44.43 -0.39
N THR A 478 2.97 -45.76 -0.26
CA THR A 478 1.85 -46.71 -0.47
C THR A 478 0.59 -46.43 0.37
N THR A 479 0.69 -45.63 1.43
CA THR A 479 -0.43 -45.25 2.31
C THR A 479 -0.86 -43.80 2.22
N THR A 480 -0.02 -42.87 1.75
CA THR A 480 -0.21 -41.41 1.92
C THR A 480 0.63 -40.60 0.93
N GLU A 481 0.00 -39.66 0.21
CA GLU A 481 0.74 -38.63 -0.55
C GLU A 481 1.15 -37.47 0.39
N GLU A 482 2.43 -37.35 0.79
CA GLU A 482 2.92 -36.18 1.57
C GLU A 482 3.47 -35.07 0.63
N VAL A 483 3.12 -33.81 0.88
CA VAL A 483 3.59 -32.68 0.08
C VAL A 483 4.93 -32.14 0.60
N ILE A 484 6.02 -32.43 -0.12
CA ILE A 484 7.37 -31.90 0.15
C ILE A 484 7.43 -30.38 -0.10
N GLY A 485 6.74 -29.90 -1.14
CA GLY A 485 6.64 -28.48 -1.45
C GLY A 485 6.12 -28.19 -2.85
N SER A 486 6.23 -26.94 -3.28
CA SER A 486 5.83 -26.50 -4.63
C SER A 486 6.79 -25.49 -5.23
N ALA A 487 6.88 -25.47 -6.55
CA ALA A 487 7.52 -24.43 -7.34
C ALA A 487 6.54 -23.90 -8.39
N ASP A 488 6.55 -22.59 -8.65
CA ASP A 488 5.72 -21.96 -9.68
C ASP A 488 6.61 -21.47 -10.84
N LEU A 489 6.26 -21.85 -12.07
CA LEU A 489 6.79 -21.25 -13.31
C LEU A 489 5.84 -20.13 -13.73
N ASP A 490 6.27 -18.88 -13.57
CA ASP A 490 5.55 -17.69 -14.00
C ASP A 490 6.20 -17.02 -15.23
N VAL A 491 5.56 -15.94 -15.71
CA VAL A 491 6.00 -15.17 -16.88
C VAL A 491 7.40 -14.57 -16.68
N ASP A 492 7.73 -14.24 -15.44
CA ASP A 492 8.99 -13.61 -15.04
C ASP A 492 10.14 -14.61 -15.04
N ALA A 493 9.88 -15.84 -14.58
CA ALA A 493 10.79 -16.96 -14.70
C ALA A 493 11.07 -17.32 -16.18
N LEU A 494 10.05 -17.26 -17.05
CA LEU A 494 10.22 -17.43 -18.50
C LEU A 494 11.06 -16.31 -19.14
N ALA A 495 10.84 -15.05 -18.77
CA ALA A 495 11.58 -13.91 -19.32
C ALA A 495 13.09 -13.94 -19.00
N ARG A 496 13.48 -14.68 -17.95
CA ARG A 496 14.87 -14.93 -17.54
C ARG A 496 15.37 -16.33 -17.91
N ALA A 497 14.54 -17.17 -18.54
CA ALA A 497 14.87 -18.56 -18.79
C ALA A 497 15.97 -18.69 -19.84
N THR A 498 17.11 -19.22 -19.41
CA THR A 498 17.96 -20.04 -20.29
C THR A 498 17.18 -21.30 -20.73
N PRO A 499 17.67 -22.05 -21.74
CA PRO A 499 17.01 -23.30 -22.17
C PRO A 499 16.77 -24.27 -21.01
N GLU A 500 17.61 -24.24 -19.97
CA GLU A 500 17.37 -24.90 -18.68
C GLU A 500 17.09 -23.85 -17.59
N LEU A 501 16.20 -24.18 -16.66
CA LEU A 501 15.71 -23.33 -15.59
C LEU A 501 15.64 -24.13 -14.28
N SER A 502 16.15 -23.58 -13.19
CA SER A 502 16.05 -24.17 -11.85
C SER A 502 15.12 -23.33 -10.98
N LEU A 503 14.07 -23.94 -10.44
CA LEU A 503 13.09 -23.31 -9.56
C LEU A 503 13.22 -23.89 -8.13
N PRO A 504 13.28 -23.06 -7.08
CA PRO A 504 13.33 -23.55 -5.71
C PRO A 504 11.98 -24.18 -5.33
N VAL A 505 11.99 -25.43 -4.89
CA VAL A 505 10.81 -26.08 -4.30
C VAL A 505 10.67 -25.57 -2.88
N ARG A 506 9.51 -24.98 -2.56
CA ARG A 506 9.25 -24.30 -1.29
C ARG A 506 8.01 -24.81 -0.58
N THR A 507 8.03 -24.74 0.74
CA THR A 507 6.94 -25.19 1.61
C THR A 507 5.80 -24.18 1.64
N ALA A 508 4.57 -24.65 1.85
CA ALA A 508 3.44 -23.78 2.11
C ALA A 508 3.53 -23.24 3.55
N GLY A 509 3.46 -21.92 3.73
CA GLY A 509 3.50 -21.29 5.05
C GLY A 509 3.87 -19.81 5.01
N ALA A 510 3.77 -19.14 6.16
CA ALA A 510 4.09 -17.71 6.27
C ALA A 510 5.59 -17.39 6.08
N VAL A 511 6.47 -18.38 6.29
CA VAL A 511 7.91 -18.31 5.99
C VAL A 511 8.26 -19.53 5.12
N PRO A 512 8.15 -19.43 3.78
CA PRO A 512 8.42 -20.55 2.88
C PRO A 512 9.88 -21.01 2.96
N THR A 513 10.09 -22.22 3.45
CA THR A 513 11.41 -22.86 3.51
C THR A 513 11.68 -23.58 2.19
N GLN A 514 12.91 -23.53 1.67
CA GLN A 514 13.28 -24.29 0.48
C GLN A 514 13.54 -25.75 0.87
N THR A 515 12.74 -26.67 0.33
CA THR A 515 12.86 -28.12 0.54
C THR A 515 13.51 -28.85 -0.63
N GLY A 516 13.73 -28.18 -1.77
CA GLY A 516 14.37 -28.79 -2.93
C GLY A 516 14.64 -27.84 -4.10
N THR A 517 14.99 -28.38 -5.26
CA THR A 517 15.12 -27.66 -6.53
C THR A 517 14.52 -28.47 -7.67
N LEU A 518 13.55 -27.88 -8.37
CA LEU A 518 12.97 -28.42 -9.59
C LEU A 518 13.78 -27.93 -10.80
N ARG A 519 14.15 -28.85 -11.69
CA ARG A 519 14.86 -28.57 -12.93
C ARG A 519 13.88 -28.71 -14.10
N LEU A 520 13.81 -27.66 -14.91
CA LEU A 520 12.96 -27.58 -16.10
C LEU A 520 13.81 -27.27 -17.33
N ARG A 521 13.34 -27.69 -18.52
CA ARG A 521 13.79 -27.15 -19.81
C ARG A 521 12.65 -26.37 -20.44
N ILE A 522 12.94 -25.18 -20.97
CA ILE A 522 11.97 -24.27 -21.57
C ILE A 522 12.29 -24.13 -23.06
N GLU A 523 11.27 -24.35 -23.91
CA GLU A 523 11.32 -24.06 -25.34
C GLU A 523 10.28 -22.96 -25.63
N VAL A 524 10.75 -21.77 -26.02
CA VAL A 524 9.90 -20.66 -26.44
C VAL A 524 9.43 -20.91 -27.87
N LEU A 525 8.11 -20.87 -28.08
CA LEU A 525 7.50 -21.01 -29.40
C LEU A 525 7.06 -19.63 -29.95
N PRO A 526 7.09 -19.46 -31.29
CA PRO A 526 6.54 -18.27 -31.96
C PRO A 526 5.01 -18.13 -31.80
#